data_AF-A0A194PTC5-F1
#
_entry.id   AF-A0A194PTC5-F1
#
_cell.length_a   1.000
_cell.length_b   1.000
_cell.length_c   1.000
_cell.angle_alpha   90.00
_cell.angle_beta   90.00
_cell.angle_gamma   90.00
#
_symmetry.space_group_name_H-M   'P 1'
#
loop_
_entity.id
_entity.type
_entity.pdbx_description
1 polymer ?
#
loop_
_entity_poly.entity_id
_entity_poly.type
_entity_poly.pdbx_seq_one_letter_code
_entity_poly.pdbx_strand_id
1 'polypeptide(L)'
;MSKTPTKNSDSVFFGPKELMTPNKDPTGIVKTVFTQISNIHRLLSQWFRVIEKGTEFVRLICALKLHEYREDYYPQQLKRLMEDLLEAKNVLKDIVESVDIINKQVQVLPKLHSTGLPVMNTWLAPHFASQVLTMYTSLCKEFKLKEVITDRRGYWGKRVILVGRSAMDQYRIREERTM
;
A
#
# COMPACT_ATOMS: atom_id res chain seq x y z
N MET A 1 -33.90 68.31 -12.53
CA MET A 1 -33.36 66.97 -12.81
C MET A 1 -32.92 66.35 -11.49
N SER A 2 -33.68 65.39 -10.96
CA SER A 2 -33.29 64.59 -9.80
C SER A 2 -33.53 63.13 -10.18
N LYS A 3 -32.46 62.35 -10.33
CA LYS A 3 -32.52 60.93 -10.69
C LYS A 3 -32.49 60.10 -9.41
N THR A 4 -33.58 59.44 -9.09
CA THR A 4 -33.63 58.34 -8.12
C THR A 4 -33.09 57.06 -8.77
N PRO A 5 -32.34 56.20 -8.04
CA PRO A 5 -31.88 54.93 -8.58
C PRO A 5 -32.99 53.86 -8.54
N THR A 6 -33.20 53.23 -9.68
CA THR A 6 -34.19 52.16 -9.90
C THR A 6 -33.69 50.84 -9.30
N LYS A 7 -34.57 50.25 -8.49
CA LYS A 7 -34.44 48.94 -7.86
C LYS A 7 -34.48 47.83 -8.92
N ASN A 8 -33.44 47.03 -9.05
CA ASN A 8 -33.54 45.64 -9.50
C ASN A 8 -32.79 44.78 -8.47
N SER A 9 -33.54 44.34 -7.48
CA SER A 9 -33.13 43.31 -6.54
C SER A 9 -33.07 41.99 -7.28
N ASP A 10 -31.87 41.54 -7.64
CA ASP A 10 -31.65 40.13 -7.97
C ASP A 10 -32.00 39.32 -6.72
N SER A 11 -33.21 38.77 -6.73
CA SER A 11 -33.72 37.89 -5.71
C SER A 11 -32.83 36.66 -5.66
N VAL A 12 -31.98 36.58 -4.63
CA VAL A 12 -31.29 35.34 -4.27
C VAL A 12 -32.38 34.35 -3.86
N PHE A 13 -32.74 33.48 -4.79
CA PHE A 13 -33.71 32.43 -4.58
C PHE A 13 -33.12 31.40 -3.61
N PHE A 14 -33.48 31.51 -2.32
CA PHE A 14 -33.29 30.47 -1.32
C PHE A 14 -34.45 29.47 -1.38
N GLY A 15 -34.58 28.77 -2.51
CA GLY A 15 -35.40 27.56 -2.58
C GLY A 15 -34.59 26.33 -2.14
N PRO A 16 -35.24 25.24 -1.70
CA PRO A 16 -34.55 23.99 -1.43
C PRO A 16 -33.79 23.59 -2.69
N LYS A 17 -32.47 23.40 -2.59
CA LYS A 17 -31.68 22.82 -3.68
C LYS A 17 -32.36 21.51 -4.08
N GLU A 18 -32.84 21.44 -5.32
CA GLU A 18 -33.34 20.20 -5.89
C GLU A 18 -32.34 19.08 -5.55
N LEU A 19 -32.82 18.09 -4.80
CA LEU A 19 -32.07 16.87 -4.56
C LEU A 19 -31.79 16.26 -5.93
N MET A 20 -30.56 16.40 -6.39
CA MET A 20 -30.08 15.75 -7.60
C MET A 20 -30.43 14.27 -7.47
N THR A 21 -31.17 13.76 -8.44
CA THR A 21 -31.48 12.34 -8.53
C THR A 21 -30.18 11.53 -8.51
N PRO A 22 -30.13 10.34 -7.88
CA PRO A 22 -28.91 9.56 -7.64
C PRO A 22 -28.08 9.25 -8.90
N ASN A 23 -28.67 9.42 -10.09
CA ASN A 23 -28.05 9.17 -11.38
C ASN A 23 -27.06 10.27 -11.86
N LYS A 24 -26.92 11.38 -11.13
CA LYS A 24 -25.98 12.45 -11.45
C LYS A 24 -25.16 12.85 -10.22
N ASP A 25 -24.57 11.87 -9.53
CA ASP A 25 -23.82 12.13 -8.31
C ASP A 25 -22.30 12.08 -8.56
N PRO A 26 -21.68 13.14 -9.12
CA PRO A 26 -20.22 13.21 -9.21
C PRO A 26 -19.56 13.09 -7.83
N THR A 27 -20.30 13.42 -6.76
CA THR A 27 -19.92 13.29 -5.35
C THR A 27 -19.65 11.84 -4.95
N GLY A 28 -20.40 10.88 -5.49
CA GLY A 28 -20.28 9.46 -5.12
C GLY A 28 -18.95 8.86 -5.56
N ILE A 29 -18.56 9.12 -6.81
CA ILE A 29 -17.30 8.59 -7.37
C ILE A 29 -16.10 9.24 -6.70
N VAL A 30 -16.14 10.56 -6.45
CA VAL A 30 -15.09 11.28 -5.71
C VAL A 30 -14.91 10.69 -4.31
N LYS A 31 -16.02 10.42 -3.60
CA LYS A 31 -16.00 9.79 -2.27
C LYS A 31 -15.39 8.38 -2.34
N THR A 32 -15.79 7.57 -3.32
CA THR A 32 -15.22 6.23 -3.52
C THR A 32 -13.70 6.32 -3.74
N VAL A 33 -13.23 7.19 -4.63
CA VAL A 33 -11.79 7.35 -4.89
C VAL A 33 -11.06 7.81 -3.64
N PHE A 34 -11.59 8.77 -2.89
CA PHE A 34 -11.00 9.22 -1.63
C PHE A 34 -10.89 8.08 -0.61
N THR A 35 -11.94 7.25 -0.47
CA THR A 35 -11.91 6.07 0.39
C THR A 35 -10.85 5.06 -0.07
N GLN A 36 -10.73 4.80 -1.37
CA GLN A 36 -9.72 3.88 -1.88
C GLN A 36 -8.30 4.38 -1.65
N ILE A 37 -8.03 5.68 -1.85
CA ILE A 37 -6.73 6.29 -1.55
C ILE A 37 -6.41 6.17 -0.06
N SER A 38 -7.38 6.45 0.81
CA SER A 38 -7.19 6.34 2.26
C SER A 38 -6.86 4.90 2.68
N ASN A 39 -7.55 3.92 2.08
CA ASN A 39 -7.29 2.50 2.31
C ASN A 39 -5.90 2.08 1.82
N ILE A 40 -5.52 2.50 0.61
CA ILE A 40 -4.17 2.26 0.05
C ILE A 40 -3.11 2.85 0.98
N HIS A 41 -3.27 4.10 1.42
CA HIS A 41 -2.32 4.77 2.30
C HIS A 41 -2.15 4.01 3.62
N ARG A 42 -3.27 3.57 4.23
CA ARG A 42 -3.25 2.74 5.45
C ARG A 42 -2.49 1.43 5.23
N LEU A 43 -2.78 0.73 4.13
CA LEU A 43 -2.15 -0.55 3.79
C LEU A 43 -0.64 -0.40 3.53
N LEU A 44 -0.23 0.65 2.82
CA LEU A 44 1.19 0.96 2.59
C LEU A 44 1.91 1.31 3.90
N SER A 45 1.26 2.10 4.76
CA SER A 45 1.81 2.41 6.09
C SER A 45 2.01 1.14 6.92
N GLN A 46 1.07 0.21 6.86
CA GLN A 46 1.18 -1.09 7.51
C GLN A 46 2.30 -1.94 6.89
N TRP A 47 2.40 -1.96 5.55
CA TRP A 47 3.46 -2.65 4.81
C TRP A 47 4.85 -2.23 5.28
N PHE A 48 5.13 -0.93 5.35
CA PHE A 48 6.42 -0.43 5.81
C PHE A 48 6.75 -0.87 7.25
N ARG A 49 5.78 -0.77 8.17
CA ARG A 49 5.98 -1.22 9.56
C ARG A 49 6.31 -2.72 9.66
N VAL A 50 5.65 -3.55 8.84
CA VAL A 50 5.91 -4.99 8.83
C VAL A 50 7.30 -5.30 8.24
N ILE A 51 7.72 -4.55 7.22
CA ILE A 51 9.06 -4.68 6.65
C ILE A 51 10.15 -4.29 7.66
N GLU A 52 9.98 -3.19 8.39
CA GLU A 52 10.93 -2.76 9.42
C GLU A 52 11.11 -3.85 10.48
N LYS A 53 10.00 -4.37 11.02
CA LYS A 53 10.04 -5.48 12.00
C LYS A 53 10.64 -6.76 11.42
N GLY A 54 10.25 -7.15 10.21
CA GLY A 54 10.80 -8.33 9.55
C GLY A 54 12.32 -8.23 9.34
N THR A 55 12.81 -7.03 9.02
CA THR A 55 14.25 -6.75 8.88
C THR A 55 14.97 -6.89 10.22
N GLU A 56 14.35 -6.42 11.31
CA GLU A 56 14.89 -6.60 12.65
C GLU A 56 15.01 -8.08 13.03
N PHE A 57 13.99 -8.90 12.74
CA PHE A 57 14.06 -10.35 12.98
C PHE A 57 15.19 -11.01 12.18
N VAL A 58 15.35 -10.66 10.91
CA VAL A 58 16.46 -11.17 10.08
C VAL A 58 17.81 -10.77 10.67
N ARG A 59 17.95 -9.53 11.16
CA ARG A 59 19.17 -9.06 11.82
C ARG A 59 19.48 -9.85 13.08
N LEU A 60 18.47 -10.11 13.92
CA LEU A 60 18.61 -10.92 15.13
C LEU A 60 19.01 -12.35 14.80
N ILE A 61 18.37 -12.97 13.79
CA ILE A 61 18.74 -14.31 13.31
C ILE A 61 20.19 -14.36 12.84
N CYS A 62 20.65 -13.33 12.11
CA CYS A 62 22.05 -13.26 11.65
C CYS A 62 23.05 -13.04 12.80
N ALA A 63 22.63 -12.38 13.88
CA ALA A 63 23.44 -12.16 15.07
C ALA A 63 23.54 -13.42 15.95
N LEU A 64 22.60 -14.36 15.83
CA LEU A 64 22.71 -15.65 16.50
C LEU A 64 23.93 -16.40 15.95
N LYS A 65 24.84 -16.78 16.85
CA LYS A 65 26.02 -17.58 16.52
C LYS A 65 25.63 -19.05 16.28
N LEU A 66 24.89 -19.29 15.19
CA LEU A 66 24.32 -20.60 14.87
C LEU A 66 25.37 -21.70 14.67
N HIS A 67 26.63 -21.33 14.42
CA HIS A 67 27.77 -22.24 14.29
C HIS A 67 28.27 -22.83 15.62
N GLU A 68 27.87 -22.26 16.76
CA GLU A 68 28.26 -22.76 18.10
C GLU A 68 27.31 -23.86 18.59
N TYR A 69 26.17 -24.09 17.91
CA TYR A 69 25.19 -25.12 18.28
C TYR A 69 25.47 -26.43 17.54
N ARG A 70 25.44 -27.55 18.28
CA ARG A 70 25.52 -28.91 17.72
C ARG A 70 24.28 -29.19 16.86
N GLU A 71 24.42 -30.05 15.84
CA GLU A 71 23.40 -30.33 14.80
C GLU A 71 22.00 -30.68 15.35
N ASP A 72 21.90 -31.15 16.60
CA ASP A 72 20.64 -31.53 17.24
C ASP A 72 19.99 -30.44 18.13
N TYR A 73 20.62 -29.28 18.30
CA TYR A 73 20.10 -28.21 19.15
C TYR A 73 19.53 -27.06 18.32
N TYR A 74 18.20 -27.05 18.16
CA TYR A 74 17.48 -25.91 17.59
C TYR A 74 17.17 -24.90 18.70
N PRO A 75 17.84 -23.73 18.75
CA PRO A 75 17.67 -22.79 19.86
C PRO A 75 16.23 -22.28 19.89
N GLN A 76 15.59 -22.31 21.06
CA GLN A 76 14.21 -21.84 21.21
C GLN A 76 14.04 -20.36 20.78
N GLN A 77 15.11 -19.56 20.89
CA GLN A 77 15.16 -18.19 20.39
C GLN A 77 15.10 -18.12 18.85
N LEU A 78 15.84 -18.99 18.14
CA LEU A 78 15.77 -19.08 16.68
C LEU A 78 14.37 -19.53 16.24
N LYS A 79 13.77 -20.49 16.96
CA LYS A 79 12.40 -20.94 16.68
C LYS A 79 11.40 -19.78 16.67
N ARG A 80 11.40 -18.98 17.74
CA ARG A 80 10.50 -17.81 17.87
C ARG A 80 10.73 -16.79 16.76
N LEU A 81 11.98 -16.42 16.50
CA LEU A 81 12.31 -15.46 15.44
C LEU A 81 11.88 -15.95 14.04
N MET A 82 11.95 -17.25 13.78
CA MET A 82 11.49 -17.83 12.52
C MET A 82 9.96 -17.87 12.43
N GLU A 83 9.25 -18.12 13.54
CA GLU A 83 7.79 -18.04 13.63
C GLU A 83 7.32 -16.59 13.41
N ASP A 84 7.96 -15.63 14.07
CA ASP A 84 7.67 -14.19 13.93
C ASP A 84 7.92 -13.70 12.48
N LEU A 85 8.98 -14.20 11.83
CA LEU A 85 9.27 -13.89 10.43
C LEU A 85 8.22 -14.49 9.48
N LEU A 86 7.72 -15.69 9.79
CA LEU A 86 6.64 -16.32 9.03
C LEU A 86 5.31 -15.57 9.20
N GLU A 87 5.01 -15.11 10.41
CA GLU A 87 3.85 -14.25 10.67
C GLU A 87 3.95 -12.94 9.90
N ALA A 88 5.11 -12.27 9.94
CA ALA A 88 5.34 -11.06 9.15
C ALA A 88 5.13 -11.30 7.65
N LYS A 89 5.60 -12.44 7.11
CA LYS A 89 5.34 -12.84 5.72
C LYS A 89 3.83 -12.94 5.44
N ASN A 90 3.08 -13.60 6.31
CA ASN A 90 1.64 -13.76 6.14
C ASN A 90 0.92 -12.41 6.16
N VAL A 91 1.28 -11.50 7.06
CA VAL A 91 0.71 -10.14 7.08
C VAL A 91 1.00 -9.39 5.78
N LEU A 92 2.22 -9.52 5.22
CA LEU A 92 2.53 -8.93 3.91
C LEU A 92 1.65 -9.51 2.79
N LYS A 93 1.37 -10.82 2.84
CA LYS A 93 0.47 -11.48 1.89
C LYS A 93 -0.94 -10.89 1.96
N ASP A 94 -1.49 -10.77 3.16
CA ASP A 94 -2.84 -10.23 3.39
C ASP A 94 -2.96 -8.77 2.90
N ILE A 95 -1.89 -7.99 3.04
CA ILE A 95 -1.82 -6.63 2.50
C ILE A 95 -1.87 -6.65 0.96
N VAL A 96 -1.10 -7.51 0.30
CA VAL A 96 -1.11 -7.64 -1.17
C VAL A 96 -2.49 -8.04 -1.67
N GLU A 97 -3.14 -9.00 -1.02
CA GLU A 97 -4.50 -9.44 -1.34
C GLU A 97 -5.52 -8.31 -1.15
N SER A 98 -5.38 -7.52 -0.08
CA SER A 98 -6.22 -6.34 0.15
C SER A 98 -6.03 -5.28 -0.94
N VAL A 99 -4.79 -5.05 -1.37
CA VAL A 99 -4.49 -4.10 -2.47
C VAL A 99 -5.01 -4.64 -3.81
N ASP A 100 -5.01 -5.95 -4.04
CA ASP A 100 -5.62 -6.55 -5.24
C ASP A 100 -7.12 -6.27 -5.32
N ILE A 101 -7.84 -6.39 -4.20
CA ILE A 101 -9.27 -6.07 -4.12
C ILE A 101 -9.50 -4.60 -4.50
N ILE A 102 -8.70 -3.69 -3.94
CA ILE A 102 -8.79 -2.26 -4.27
C ILE A 102 -8.46 -2.04 -5.74
N ASN A 103 -7.41 -2.66 -6.27
CA ASN A 103 -7.03 -2.56 -7.67
C ASN A 103 -8.19 -2.99 -8.58
N LYS A 104 -8.82 -4.13 -8.32
CA LYS A 104 -9.99 -4.61 -9.08
C LYS A 104 -11.14 -3.60 -9.05
N GLN A 105 -11.45 -3.02 -7.89
CA GLN A 105 -12.48 -1.99 -7.76
C GLN A 105 -12.13 -0.72 -8.56
N VAL A 106 -10.87 -0.29 -8.48
CA VAL A 106 -10.38 0.91 -9.17
C VAL A 106 -10.32 0.71 -10.68
N GLN A 107 -9.99 -0.48 -11.19
CA GLN A 107 -9.99 -0.78 -12.64
C GLN A 107 -11.37 -0.67 -13.29
N VAL A 108 -12.46 -0.71 -12.51
CA VAL A 108 -13.83 -0.53 -13.03
C VAL A 108 -14.19 0.96 -13.14
N LEU A 109 -13.53 1.84 -12.38
CA LEU A 109 -13.85 3.29 -12.37
C LEU A 109 -13.77 3.96 -13.74
N PRO A 110 -12.77 3.70 -14.61
CA PRO A 110 -12.72 4.31 -15.94
C PRO A 110 -13.91 3.93 -16.83
N LYS A 111 -14.50 2.74 -16.61
CA LYS A 111 -15.68 2.28 -17.35
C LYS A 111 -16.97 2.94 -16.85
N LEU A 112 -17.05 3.19 -15.54
CA LEU A 112 -18.19 3.85 -14.90
C LEU A 112 -18.18 5.37 -15.11
N HIS A 113 -16.99 5.97 -15.16
CA HIS A 113 -16.80 7.41 -15.29
C HIS A 113 -16.26 7.78 -16.68
N SER A 114 -17.07 7.58 -17.72
CA SER A 114 -16.72 7.88 -19.12
C SER A 114 -16.76 9.38 -19.47
N THR A 115 -17.25 10.23 -18.58
CA THR A 115 -17.45 11.67 -18.85
C THR A 115 -16.16 12.49 -18.98
N GLY A 116 -14.98 11.88 -18.76
CA GLY A 116 -13.68 12.54 -18.93
C GLY A 116 -13.40 13.67 -17.95
N LEU A 117 -14.27 13.89 -16.96
CA LEU A 117 -14.04 14.86 -15.90
C LEU A 117 -13.02 14.30 -14.88
N PRO A 118 -12.24 15.17 -14.22
CA PRO A 118 -11.36 14.76 -13.14
C PRO A 118 -12.15 14.15 -11.98
N VAL A 119 -11.64 13.03 -11.47
CA VAL A 119 -12.22 12.33 -10.32
C VAL A 119 -11.64 12.85 -9.00
N MET A 120 -10.45 13.43 -9.05
CA MET A 120 -9.82 14.07 -7.90
C MET A 120 -8.86 15.15 -8.38
N ASN A 121 -9.14 16.42 -8.07
CA ASN A 121 -8.36 17.58 -8.53
C ASN A 121 -8.09 17.54 -10.04
N THR A 122 -6.88 17.18 -10.45
CA THR A 122 -6.43 17.07 -11.86
C THR A 122 -6.40 15.63 -12.39
N TRP A 123 -6.71 14.63 -11.56
CA TRP A 123 -6.58 13.22 -11.92
C TRP A 123 -7.83 12.69 -12.61
N LEU A 124 -7.64 12.17 -13.83
CA LEU A 124 -8.65 11.41 -14.54
C LEU A 124 -8.74 9.97 -13.99
N ALA A 125 -9.93 9.37 -14.08
CA ALA A 125 -10.17 7.98 -13.67
C ALA A 125 -9.15 6.96 -14.25
N PRO A 126 -8.79 7.02 -15.54
CA PRO A 126 -7.83 6.08 -16.13
C PRO A 126 -6.43 6.23 -15.53
N HIS A 127 -6.00 7.47 -15.26
CA HIS A 127 -4.71 7.75 -14.66
C HIS A 127 -4.64 7.23 -13.21
N PHE A 128 -5.71 7.45 -12.44
CA PHE A 128 -5.79 6.85 -11.10
C PHE A 128 -5.69 5.32 -11.14
N ALA A 129 -6.40 4.68 -12.07
CA ALA A 129 -6.37 3.24 -12.23
C ALA A 129 -5.00 2.69 -12.66
N SER A 130 -4.29 3.36 -13.57
CA SER A 130 -2.94 2.95 -13.95
C SER A 130 -1.94 3.07 -12.80
N GLN A 131 -2.07 4.10 -11.96
CA GLN A 131 -1.20 4.28 -10.80
C GLN A 131 -1.42 3.19 -9.74
N VAL A 132 -2.68 2.87 -9.43
CA VAL A 132 -3.01 1.79 -8.48
C VAL A 132 -2.52 0.43 -9.01
N LEU A 133 -2.66 0.16 -10.32
CA LEU A 133 -2.13 -1.06 -10.94
C LEU A 133 -0.61 -1.16 -10.82
N THR A 134 0.10 -0.06 -11.11
CA THR A 134 1.57 -0.03 -11.02
C THR A 134 2.05 -0.30 -9.60
N MET A 135 1.38 0.29 -8.62
CA MET A 135 1.66 0.03 -7.20
C MET A 135 1.38 -1.42 -6.81
N TYR A 136 0.21 -1.96 -7.21
CA TYR A 136 -0.15 -3.36 -6.95
C TYR A 136 0.90 -4.33 -7.54
N THR A 137 1.26 -4.15 -8.81
CA THR A 137 2.27 -5.02 -9.45
C THR A 137 3.65 -4.92 -8.79
N SER A 138 4.02 -3.74 -8.29
CA SER A 138 5.27 -3.53 -7.54
C SER A 138 5.25 -4.26 -6.21
N LEU A 139 4.15 -4.18 -5.45
CA LEU A 139 3.96 -4.91 -4.19
C LEU A 139 3.99 -6.43 -4.41
N CYS A 140 3.36 -6.94 -5.47
CA CYS A 140 3.43 -8.36 -5.81
C CYS A 140 4.86 -8.84 -6.10
N LYS A 141 5.64 -8.06 -6.86
CA LYS A 141 7.04 -8.38 -7.14
C LYS A 141 7.86 -8.41 -5.86
N GLU A 142 7.68 -7.42 -5.00
CA GLU A 142 8.40 -7.33 -3.73
C GLU A 142 8.02 -8.46 -2.77
N PHE A 143 6.73 -8.79 -2.67
CA PHE A 143 6.24 -9.92 -1.86
C PHE A 143 6.82 -11.25 -2.34
N LYS A 144 6.82 -11.50 -3.66
CA LYS A 144 7.39 -12.73 -4.23
C LYS A 144 8.87 -12.89 -3.91
N LEU A 145 9.64 -11.81 -3.92
CA LEU A 145 11.04 -11.84 -3.49
C LEU A 145 11.17 -12.23 -2.01
N LYS A 146 10.36 -11.63 -1.15
CA LYS A 146 10.34 -11.93 0.29
C LYS A 146 9.90 -13.37 0.57
N GLU A 147 8.91 -13.87 -0.14
CA GLU A 147 8.46 -15.27 -0.05
C GLU A 147 9.56 -16.27 -0.40
N VAL A 148 10.28 -16.05 -1.51
CA VAL A 148 11.41 -16.90 -1.92
C VAL A 148 12.53 -16.92 -0.87
N ILE A 149 12.75 -15.79 -0.18
CA ILE A 149 13.73 -15.71 0.90
C ILE A 149 13.26 -16.54 2.10
N THR A 150 12.00 -16.39 2.53
CA THR A 150 11.46 -17.06 3.73
C THR A 150 11.22 -18.56 3.54
N ASP A 151 10.78 -19.02 2.36
CA ASP A 151 10.41 -20.42 2.14
C ASP A 151 11.58 -21.38 1.91
N ARG A 152 12.83 -20.90 1.87
CA ARG A 152 14.04 -21.76 1.85
C ARG A 152 14.34 -22.43 3.21
N ARG A 153 13.30 -22.85 3.94
CA ARG A 153 13.30 -23.43 5.31
C ARG A 153 14.28 -24.60 5.53
N GLY A 154 14.68 -25.32 4.48
CA GLY A 154 15.67 -26.41 4.59
C GLY A 154 17.16 -26.01 4.49
N TYR A 155 17.49 -24.74 4.19
CA TYR A 155 18.85 -24.31 3.87
C TYR A 155 19.45 -23.25 4.82
N TRP A 156 18.81 -23.00 5.97
CA TRP A 156 19.21 -21.94 6.91
C TRP A 156 20.47 -22.27 7.72
N GLY A 157 20.93 -23.53 7.76
CA GLY A 157 22.16 -23.91 8.46
C GLY A 157 23.47 -23.48 7.77
N LYS A 158 23.47 -23.21 6.46
CA LYS A 158 24.69 -22.88 5.69
C LYS A 158 24.65 -21.56 4.89
N ARG A 159 23.48 -20.94 4.68
CA ARG A 159 23.32 -19.77 3.78
C ARG A 159 22.79 -18.48 4.43
N VAL A 160 22.48 -18.47 5.72
CA VAL A 160 22.01 -17.27 6.45
C VAL A 160 23.01 -16.11 6.40
N ILE A 161 24.30 -16.44 6.39
CA ILE A 161 25.40 -15.46 6.30
C ILE A 161 25.41 -14.72 4.94
N LEU A 162 24.94 -15.35 3.85
CA LEU A 162 24.95 -14.76 2.51
C LEU A 162 23.69 -13.91 2.23
N VAL A 163 22.54 -14.31 2.77
CA VAL A 163 21.27 -13.58 2.59
C VAL A 163 21.22 -12.33 3.48
N GLY A 164 21.76 -12.39 4.70
CA GLY A 164 21.91 -11.22 5.58
C GLY A 164 22.76 -10.13 4.95
N ARG A 165 23.88 -10.48 4.28
CA ARG A 165 24.71 -9.52 3.54
C ARG A 165 23.98 -8.90 2.34
N SER A 166 23.35 -9.72 1.48
CA SER A 166 22.67 -9.19 0.29
C SER A 166 21.42 -8.34 0.61
N ALA A 167 20.69 -8.66 1.68
CA ALA A 167 19.56 -7.83 2.11
C ALA A 167 20.06 -6.51 2.72
N MET A 168 21.06 -6.55 3.60
CA MET A 168 21.66 -5.35 4.19
C MET A 168 22.30 -4.44 3.12
N ASP A 169 22.95 -5.00 2.11
CA ASP A 169 23.54 -4.23 1.01
C ASP A 169 22.48 -3.55 0.14
N GLN A 170 21.33 -4.20 -0.11
CA GLN A 170 20.21 -3.58 -0.84
C GLN A 170 19.53 -2.46 -0.04
N TYR A 171 19.45 -2.57 1.29
CA TYR A 171 18.92 -1.52 2.15
C TYR A 171 19.90 -0.35 2.33
N ARG A 172 21.21 -0.62 2.44
CA ARG A 172 22.26 0.42 2.50
C ARG A 172 22.28 1.29 1.24
N ILE A 173 22.16 0.67 0.07
CA ILE A 173 22.06 1.39 -1.22
C ILE A 173 20.77 2.25 -1.29
N ARG A 174 19.72 1.89 -0.55
CA ARG A 174 18.46 2.64 -0.52
C ARG A 174 18.55 3.86 0.40
N GLU A 175 19.20 3.74 1.56
CA GLU A 175 19.47 4.86 2.47
C GLU A 175 20.45 5.88 1.86
N GLU A 176 21.51 5.42 1.21
CA GLU A 176 22.52 6.26 0.53
C GLU A 176 21.95 7.05 -0.69
N ARG A 177 20.77 6.69 -1.22
CA ARG A 177 20.10 7.40 -2.31
C ARG A 177 19.04 8.41 -1.86
N THR A 178 18.71 8.42 -0.57
CA THR A 178 17.73 9.32 0.04
C THR A 178 18.36 10.44 0.89
N MET A 179 19.69 10.48 0.97
CA MET A 179 20.48 11.62 1.44
C MET A 179 21.08 12.36 0.25
#